data_AF-A0A965QQ37-F1
#
_entry.id   AF-A0A965QQ37-F1
#
_cell.length_a   1.000
_cell.length_b   1.000
_cell.length_c   1.000
_cell.angle_alpha   90.00
_cell.angle_beta   90.00
_cell.angle_gamma   90.00
#
_symmetry.space_group_name_H-M   'P 1'
#
loop_
_entity.id
_entity.type
_entity.pdbx_description
1 polymer ?
#
loop_
_entity_poly.entity_id
_entity_poly.type
_entity_poly.pdbx_seq_one_letter_code
_entity_poly.pdbx_strand_id
1 'polypeptide(L)'
;MTLADLTPPLAYEMAVDLALVFGDPIAARLAEIQEQHGSPSLHVSPVRLTDERWMCCADLLSEVGPGGLLAEGFSHLDRSRFAEIEVVPMSVIMPLVPRLLEPGVDA
;
A
#
# COMPACT_ATOMS: atom_id res chain seq x y z
N MET A 1 6.37 -0.03 13.25
CA MET A 1 5.74 1.30 13.39
C MET A 1 4.46 1.30 12.56
N THR A 2 3.67 2.35 12.62
CA THR A 2 2.43 2.51 11.84
C THR A 2 2.54 3.69 10.90
N LEU A 3 1.60 3.82 9.95
CA LEU A 3 1.55 4.99 9.09
C LEU A 3 1.31 6.28 9.88
N ALA A 4 0.66 6.19 11.06
CA ALA A 4 0.44 7.35 11.94
C ALA A 4 1.75 7.90 12.55
N ASP A 5 2.82 7.09 12.58
CA ASP A 5 4.14 7.51 13.07
C ASP A 5 4.97 8.24 12.00
N LEU A 6 4.47 8.32 10.77
CA LEU A 6 5.15 8.91 9.62
C LEU A 6 4.50 10.21 9.18
N THR A 7 5.28 11.06 8.51
CA THR A 7 4.77 12.28 7.87
C THR A 7 5.05 12.20 6.36
N PRO A 8 4.08 11.74 5.55
CA PRO A 8 4.21 11.76 4.10
C PRO A 8 4.25 13.21 3.55
N PRO A 9 4.90 13.44 2.39
CA PRO A 9 5.51 12.43 1.54
C PRO A 9 6.84 11.90 2.09
N LEU A 10 7.14 10.64 1.79
CA LEU A 10 8.41 10.02 2.16
C LEU A 10 9.45 10.18 1.03
N ALA A 11 10.73 10.22 1.37
CA ALA A 11 11.79 10.09 0.38
C ALA A 11 11.69 8.71 -0.29
N TYR A 12 11.79 8.66 -1.63
CA TYR A 12 11.63 7.44 -2.40
C TYR A 12 12.62 6.36 -1.95
N GLU A 13 13.88 6.74 -1.73
CA GLU A 13 14.97 5.83 -1.32
C GLU A 13 14.70 5.14 0.01
N MET A 14 13.93 5.77 0.91
CA MET A 14 13.51 5.15 2.17
C MET A 14 12.27 4.28 1.97
N ALA A 15 11.36 4.72 1.10
CA ALA A 15 10.04 4.12 0.95
C ALA A 15 10.06 2.79 0.17
N VAL A 16 11.04 2.59 -0.73
CA VAL A 16 11.20 1.34 -1.51
C VAL A 16 11.48 0.11 -0.66
N ASP A 17 12.11 0.28 0.51
CA ASP A 17 12.45 -0.81 1.43
C ASP A 17 11.34 -1.10 2.44
N LEU A 18 10.19 -0.45 2.32
CA LEU A 18 9.08 -0.54 3.27
C LEU A 18 7.79 -1.05 2.59
N ALA A 19 6.99 -1.76 3.37
CA ALA A 19 5.64 -2.19 3.01
C ALA A 19 4.63 -1.60 4.00
N LEU A 20 3.46 -1.23 3.46
CA LEU A 20 2.27 -0.88 4.22
C LEU A 20 1.41 -2.14 4.32
N VAL A 21 1.09 -2.60 5.52
CA VAL A 21 0.35 -3.85 5.76
C VAL A 21 -0.91 -3.57 6.57
N PHE A 22 -2.05 -4.11 6.13
CA PHE A 22 -3.35 -3.81 6.72
C PHE A 22 -4.39 -4.92 6.45
N GLY A 23 -5.52 -4.88 7.15
CA GLY A 23 -6.61 -5.85 6.98
C GLY A 23 -7.67 -5.44 5.94
N ASP A 24 -8.65 -6.32 5.71
CA ASP A 24 -9.77 -6.10 4.77
C ASP A 24 -10.49 -4.76 4.94
N PRO A 25 -10.76 -4.25 6.17
CA PRO A 25 -11.47 -2.98 6.34
C PRO A 25 -10.73 -1.76 5.78
N ILE A 26 -9.40 -1.82 5.68
CA ILE A 26 -8.59 -0.76 5.07
C ILE A 26 -8.56 -0.95 3.54
N ALA A 27 -8.41 -2.19 3.07
CA ALA A 27 -8.44 -2.50 1.64
C ALA A 27 -9.77 -2.08 0.97
N ALA A 28 -10.90 -2.40 1.61
CA ALA A 28 -12.22 -1.99 1.15
C ALA A 28 -12.35 -0.46 1.09
N ARG A 29 -11.89 0.23 2.14
CA ARG A 29 -11.95 1.70 2.19
C ARG A 29 -11.07 2.36 1.14
N LEU A 30 -9.90 1.79 0.86
CA LEU A 30 -9.02 2.25 -0.22
C LEU A 30 -9.71 2.09 -1.59
N ALA A 31 -10.38 0.96 -1.83
CA ALA A 31 -11.12 0.75 -3.08
C ALA A 31 -12.24 1.79 -3.27
N GLU A 32 -13.04 2.06 -2.23
CA GLU A 32 -14.09 3.09 -2.26
C GLU A 32 -13.54 4.48 -2.59
N ILE A 33 -12.41 4.85 -1.97
CA ILE A 33 -11.78 6.16 -2.22
C ILE A 33 -11.24 6.25 -3.64
N GLN A 34 -10.64 5.18 -4.16
CA GLN A 34 -10.16 5.15 -5.54
C GLN A 34 -11.29 5.18 -6.57
N GLU A 35 -12.45 4.61 -6.27
CA GLU A 35 -13.63 4.71 -7.13
C GLU A 35 -14.19 6.14 -7.17
N GLN A 36 -14.18 6.85 -6.04
CA GLN A 36 -14.76 8.20 -5.92
C GLN A 36 -13.81 9.32 -6.33
N HIS A 37 -12.51 9.13 -6.08
CA HIS A 37 -11.49 10.20 -6.13
C HIS A 37 -10.20 9.75 -6.84
N GLY A 38 -10.13 8.53 -7.34
CA GLY A 38 -8.95 8.02 -8.05
C GLY A 38 -8.89 8.49 -9.50
N SER A 39 -7.69 8.39 -10.08
CA SER A 39 -7.52 8.57 -11.52
C SER A 39 -7.73 7.24 -12.24
N PRO A 40 -8.44 7.20 -13.39
CA PRO A 40 -8.53 5.99 -14.22
C PRO A 40 -7.17 5.44 -14.67
N SER A 41 -6.14 6.30 -14.72
CA SER A 41 -4.78 5.91 -15.12
C SER A 41 -3.86 5.53 -13.95
N LEU A 42 -4.29 5.75 -12.71
CA LEU A 42 -3.48 5.52 -11.51
C LEU A 42 -4.30 4.79 -10.45
N HIS A 43 -3.98 3.52 -10.26
CA HIS A 43 -4.68 2.65 -9.33
C HIS A 43 -3.68 1.93 -8.43
N VAL A 44 -3.83 2.14 -7.13
CA VAL A 44 -3.16 1.38 -6.08
C VAL A 44 -3.89 0.04 -5.93
N SER A 45 -3.22 -1.04 -6.29
CA SER A 45 -3.72 -2.41 -6.14
C SER A 45 -2.95 -3.14 -5.05
N PRO A 46 -3.50 -3.24 -3.82
CA PRO A 46 -2.88 -4.02 -2.76
C PRO A 46 -2.77 -5.50 -3.15
N VAL A 47 -1.68 -6.14 -2.73
CA VAL A 47 -1.49 -7.59 -2.90
C VAL A 47 -1.99 -8.31 -1.65
N ARG A 48 -2.83 -9.34 -1.83
CA ARG A 48 -3.25 -10.20 -0.72
C ARG A 48 -2.11 -11.15 -0.35
N LEU A 49 -1.72 -11.15 0.90
CA LEU A 49 -0.67 -12.00 1.46
C LEU A 49 -1.19 -13.39 1.79
N THR A 50 -0.29 -14.35 1.97
CA THR A 50 -0.63 -15.74 2.33
C THR A 50 -1.20 -15.87 3.74
N ASP A 51 -1.04 -14.86 4.59
CA ASP A 51 -1.62 -14.76 5.93
C ASP A 51 -2.93 -13.93 5.96
N GLU A 52 -3.57 -13.77 4.80
CA GLU A 52 -4.84 -13.08 4.58
C GLU A 52 -4.83 -11.55 4.75
N ARG A 53 -3.71 -10.96 5.17
CA ARG A 53 -3.54 -9.49 5.18
C ARG A 53 -3.31 -8.94 3.77
N TRP A 54 -3.34 -7.62 3.63
CA TRP A 54 -3.04 -6.91 2.39
C TRP A 54 -1.77 -6.10 2.54
N MET A 55 -1.06 -5.91 1.44
CA MET A 55 0.10 -5.02 1.39
C MET A 55 0.09 -4.05 0.21
N CYS A 56 0.67 -2.88 0.42
CA CYS A 56 1.15 -1.98 -0.64
C CYS A 56 2.64 -1.70 -0.45
N CYS A 57 3.38 -1.49 -1.54
CA CYS A 57 4.71 -0.90 -1.45
C CYS A 57 4.59 0.52 -0.88
N ALA A 58 5.48 0.91 0.03
CA ALA A 58 5.39 2.22 0.67
C ALA A 58 5.92 3.36 -0.22
N ASP A 59 6.58 3.06 -1.34
CA ASP A 59 7.03 4.02 -2.34
C ASP A 59 5.91 4.91 -2.89
N LEU A 60 4.66 4.43 -2.88
CA LEU A 60 3.47 5.24 -3.15
C LEU A 60 3.40 6.51 -2.28
N LEU A 61 3.95 6.48 -1.07
CA LEU A 61 3.96 7.62 -0.14
C LEU A 61 4.92 8.72 -0.57
N SER A 62 5.78 8.50 -1.58
CA SER A 62 6.54 9.58 -2.21
C SER A 62 5.67 10.48 -3.10
N GLU A 63 4.52 9.96 -3.56
CA GLU A 63 3.64 10.59 -4.56
C GLU A 63 2.38 11.23 -3.97
N VAL A 64 2.30 11.37 -2.63
CA VAL A 64 1.09 11.91 -1.95
C VAL A 64 1.20 13.38 -1.56
N GLY A 65 2.36 14.00 -1.82
CA GLY A 65 2.59 15.43 -1.57
C GLY A 65 1.93 16.35 -2.62
N PRO A 66 1.99 17.69 -2.44
CA PRO A 66 1.44 18.64 -3.40
C PRO A 66 1.96 18.40 -4.83
N GLY A 67 1.04 18.18 -5.78
CA GLY A 67 1.37 17.89 -7.18
C GLY A 67 1.80 16.45 -7.48
N GLY A 68 1.83 15.57 -6.46
CA GLY A 68 2.12 14.15 -6.61
C GLY A 68 0.95 13.37 -7.21
N LEU A 69 1.26 12.22 -7.82
CA LEU A 69 0.30 11.42 -8.59
C LEU A 69 -0.86 10.86 -7.75
N LEU A 70 -0.66 10.68 -6.45
CA LEU A 70 -1.64 10.09 -5.53
C LEU A 70 -2.19 11.10 -4.51
N ALA A 71 -1.85 12.39 -4.67
CA ALA A 71 -2.19 13.43 -3.70
C ALA A 71 -3.70 13.58 -3.45
N GLU A 72 -4.51 13.56 -4.51
CA GLU A 72 -5.97 13.71 -4.42
C GLU A 72 -6.60 12.55 -3.63
N GLY A 73 -6.45 11.31 -4.12
CA GLY A 73 -6.98 10.13 -3.44
C GLY A 73 -6.46 9.98 -2.01
N PHE A 74 -5.17 10.26 -1.77
CA PHE A 74 -4.60 10.19 -0.42
C PHE A 74 -5.22 11.23 0.54
N SER A 75 -5.56 12.42 0.05
CA SER A 75 -6.17 13.48 0.87
C SER A 75 -7.55 13.10 1.44
N HIS A 76 -8.23 12.13 0.82
CA HIS A 76 -9.53 11.61 1.23
C HIS A 76 -9.46 10.45 2.24
N LEU A 77 -8.26 9.96 2.56
CA LEU A 77 -8.08 8.91 3.57
C LEU A 77 -8.35 9.44 4.99
N ASP A 78 -9.01 8.61 5.80
CA ASP A 78 -9.23 8.88 7.21
C ASP A 78 -7.94 8.64 8.00
N ARG A 79 -7.29 9.75 8.40
CA ARG A 79 -6.05 9.73 9.17
C ARG A 79 -6.18 9.04 10.52
N SER A 80 -7.37 8.97 11.12
CA SER A 80 -7.56 8.28 12.39
C SER A 80 -7.30 6.77 12.28
N ARG A 81 -7.42 6.22 11.06
CA ARG A 81 -7.17 4.82 10.74
C ARG A 81 -5.72 4.51 10.36
N PHE A 82 -4.83 5.51 10.33
CA PHE A 82 -3.42 5.29 9.97
C PHE A 82 -2.68 4.43 11.01
N ALA A 83 -3.19 4.35 12.24
CA ALA A 83 -2.68 3.44 13.26
C ALA A 83 -2.99 1.97 12.96
N GLU A 84 -3.94 1.66 12.06
CA GLU A 84 -4.27 0.30 11.62
C GLU A 84 -3.34 -0.21 10.50
N ILE A 85 -2.48 0.65 9.95
CA ILE A 85 -1.58 0.34 8.83
C ILE A 85 -0.18 0.17 9.40
N GLU A 86 0.29 -1.08 9.46
CA GLU A 86 1.65 -1.40 9.86
C GLU A 86 2.63 -0.96 8.76
N VAL A 87 3.74 -0.37 9.19
CA VAL A 87 4.89 -0.09 8.32
C VAL A 87 6.04 -0.98 8.76
N VAL A 88 6.45 -1.85 7.85
CA VAL A 88 7.42 -2.90 8.11
C VAL A 88 8.46 -2.96 6.98
N PRO A 89 9.68 -3.44 7.26
CA PRO A 89 10.65 -3.70 6.20
C PRO A 89 10.09 -4.68 5.16
N MET A 90 10.30 -4.39 3.88
CA MET A 90 9.87 -5.24 2.78
C MET A 90 10.40 -6.68 2.94
N SER A 91 11.62 -6.84 3.46
CA SER A 91 12.24 -8.15 3.75
C SER A 91 11.43 -9.05 4.69
N VAL A 92 10.61 -8.46 5.58
CA VAL A 92 9.73 -9.21 6.50
C VAL A 92 8.47 -9.70 5.78
N ILE A 93 7.99 -8.97 4.76
CA ILE A 93 6.75 -9.24 4.05
C ILE A 93 6.95 -10.11 2.81
N MET A 94 8.10 -10.01 2.14
CA MET A 94 8.41 -10.81 0.94
C MET A 94 8.13 -12.32 1.06
N PRO A 95 8.37 -13.00 2.21
CA PRO A 95 8.03 -14.41 2.36
C PRO A 95 6.52 -14.72 2.27
N LEU A 96 5.67 -13.73 2.54
CA LEU A 96 4.20 -13.84 2.55
C LEU A 96 3.55 -13.42 1.23
N VAL A 97 4.32 -12.82 0.32
CA VAL A 97 3.82 -12.45 -1.01
C VAL A 97 3.52 -13.73 -1.78
N PRO A 98 2.31 -13.90 -2.34
CA PRO A 98 2.01 -15.06 -3.17
C PRO A 98 2.99 -15.14 -4.32
N ARG A 99 3.75 -16.24 -4.39
CA ARG A 99 4.52 -16.53 -5.59
C ARG A 99 3.50 -16.85 -6.68
N LEU A 100 3.58 -16.17 -7.82
CA LEU A 100 3.03 -16.72 -9.05
C LEU A 100 3.64 -18.11 -9.20
N LEU A 101 2.81 -19.15 -9.06
CA LEU A 101 3.16 -20.45 -9.60
C LEU A 101 3.39 -20.19 -11.08
N GLU A 102 4.64 -20.32 -11.55
CA GLU A 102 4.89 -20.26 -12.98
C GLU A 102 3.98 -21.30 -13.64
N PRO A 103 3.27 -20.95 -14.72
CA PRO A 103 2.44 -21.92 -15.41
C PRO A 103 3.33 -23.06 -15.94
N GLY A 104 3.23 -24.22 -15.31
CA GLY A 104 3.60 -25.54 -15.82
C GLY A 104 4.99 -25.69 -16.43
N VAL A 105 5.99 -26.07 -15.62
CA VAL A 105 7.02 -27.00 -16.10
C VAL A 105 6.58 -28.38 -15.67
N ASP A 106 5.69 -28.98 -16.46
CA ASP A 106 5.49 -30.42 -16.42
C ASP A 106 6.77 -31.10 -16.93
N ALA A 107 7.20 -32.10 -16.14
CA ALA A 107 8.38 -32.94 -16.34
C ALA A 107 8.24 -33.92 -17.52
#